data_AF-A0A845GL15-F1
#
_entry.id   AF-A0A845GL15-F1
#
_cell.length_a   1.000
_cell.length_b   1.000
_cell.length_c   1.000
_cell.angle_alpha   90.00
_cell.angle_beta   90.00
_cell.angle_gamma   90.00
#
_symmetry.space_group_name_H-M   'P 1'
#
loop_
_entity.id
_entity.type
_entity.pdbx_description
1 polymer ?
#
loop_
_entity_poly.entity_id
_entity_poly.type
_entity_poly.pdbx_seq_one_letter_code
_entity_poly.pdbx_strand_id
1 'polypeptide(L)'
;MGLSTAGLAFRPNASTLDEQALVRMAVGSSLDPAAAEQVHDIRVPGNVAIESRNGATFIYNGEIAAKILFERRSLEPAVFAALGAPELVVVFCHYDSGGSFGYAIIKDGITVRSRMHTQEKTVDEGTPNAFEMPWLTAEPFIEEEGEPPAYRNLETGDVTSEPYVTAHLLVQVMDAFFGVVPWDEWDYRTRFNCYSRQPAAKMPAPPVAKAWWKFW
;
A
#
# COMPACT_ATOMS: atom_id res chain seq x y z
N MET A 1 -2.15 1.33 19.32
CA MET A 1 -1.22 1.31 18.19
C MET A 1 -2.08 1.33 16.95
N GLY A 2 -1.97 2.37 16.11
CA GLY A 2 -2.73 2.48 14.87
C GLY A 2 -2.26 1.46 13.84
N LEU A 3 -3.17 0.98 13.01
CA LEU A 3 -2.84 0.04 11.95
C LEU A 3 -2.02 0.75 10.86
N SER A 4 -0.97 0.09 10.38
CA SER A 4 -0.17 0.56 9.25
C SER A 4 -0.12 -0.52 8.17
N THR A 5 -0.83 -0.30 7.06
CA THR A 5 -0.81 -1.19 5.90
C THR A 5 -0.74 -0.41 4.60
N ALA A 6 -0.15 -1.00 3.56
CA ALA A 6 -0.01 -0.41 2.26
C ALA A 6 0.33 -1.47 1.23
N GLY A 7 -0.01 -1.23 -0.02
CA GLY A 7 0.20 -2.20 -1.08
C GLY A 7 -0.64 -1.93 -2.31
N LEU A 8 -1.00 -3.02 -3.00
CA LEU A 8 -1.88 -2.99 -4.15
C LEU A 8 -2.98 -4.04 -4.03
N ALA A 9 -4.13 -3.74 -4.63
CA ALA A 9 -5.29 -4.60 -4.73
C ALA A 9 -5.73 -4.68 -6.20
N PHE A 10 -6.11 -5.86 -6.66
CA PHE A 10 -6.59 -6.08 -8.02
C PHE A 10 -7.46 -7.33 -8.08
N ARG A 11 -8.34 -7.42 -9.08
CA ARG A 11 -8.95 -8.72 -9.42
C ARG A 11 -8.10 -9.38 -10.49
N PRO A 12 -7.56 -10.58 -10.23
CA PRO A 12 -6.81 -11.27 -11.26
C PRO A 12 -7.74 -11.55 -12.44
N ASN A 13 -7.30 -11.18 -13.64
CA ASN A 13 -7.76 -11.85 -14.85
C ASN A 13 -7.21 -13.29 -14.84
N ALA A 14 -7.44 -14.11 -15.86
CA ALA A 14 -6.83 -15.43 -15.96
C ALA A 14 -5.27 -15.31 -15.99
N SER A 15 -4.66 -15.14 -14.83
CA SER A 15 -3.22 -15.04 -14.65
C SER A 15 -2.65 -16.44 -14.75
N THR A 16 -1.63 -16.59 -15.59
CA THR A 16 -0.94 -17.86 -15.80
C THR A 16 0.24 -18.06 -14.86
N LEU A 17 0.56 -17.05 -14.03
CA LEU A 17 1.65 -17.10 -13.07
C LEU A 17 1.18 -17.65 -11.72
N ASP A 18 1.99 -18.53 -11.12
CA ASP A 18 1.82 -18.88 -9.70
C ASP A 18 2.14 -17.66 -8.80
N GLU A 19 1.63 -17.67 -7.57
CA GLU A 19 1.76 -16.55 -6.63
C GLU A 19 3.23 -16.19 -6.35
N GLN A 20 4.13 -17.18 -6.28
CA GLN A 20 5.54 -16.92 -6.02
C GLN A 20 6.23 -16.22 -7.21
N ALA A 21 5.86 -16.59 -8.43
CA ALA A 21 6.30 -15.91 -9.64
C ALA A 21 5.76 -14.47 -9.71
N LEU A 22 4.50 -14.25 -9.33
CA LEU A 22 3.89 -12.92 -9.18
C LEU A 22 4.68 -12.06 -8.19
N VAL A 23 4.96 -12.57 -6.99
CA VAL A 23 5.74 -11.89 -5.94
C VAL A 23 7.10 -11.49 -6.46
N ARG A 24 7.81 -12.41 -7.11
CA ARG A 24 9.16 -12.18 -7.65
C ARG A 24 9.17 -11.11 -8.74
N MET A 25 8.13 -11.07 -9.57
CA MET A 25 8.00 -10.07 -10.62
C MET A 25 7.57 -8.71 -10.08
N ALA A 26 6.62 -8.67 -9.15
CA ALA A 26 6.08 -7.42 -8.60
C ALA A 26 7.04 -6.73 -7.62
N VAL A 27 7.83 -7.51 -6.87
CA VAL A 27 8.61 -7.01 -5.73
C VAL A 27 10.11 -7.35 -5.83
N GLY A 28 10.49 -8.25 -6.73
CA GLY A 28 11.89 -8.57 -7.05
C GLY A 28 12.30 -10.02 -6.77
N SER A 29 13.38 -10.47 -7.40
CA SER A 29 13.77 -11.87 -7.55
C SER A 29 14.39 -12.57 -6.33
N SER A 30 14.55 -11.88 -5.20
CA SER A 30 15.21 -12.40 -3.98
C SER A 30 14.28 -12.53 -2.77
N LEU A 31 13.03 -12.95 -3.02
CA LEU A 31 12.02 -13.16 -1.98
C LEU A 31 11.82 -14.65 -1.71
N ASP A 32 12.03 -15.02 -0.45
CA ASP A 32 11.81 -16.37 0.06
C ASP A 32 10.58 -16.39 0.97
N PRO A 33 9.83 -17.51 1.03
CA PRO A 33 8.77 -17.68 2.02
C PRO A 33 9.29 -17.42 3.43
N ALA A 34 8.55 -16.63 4.20
CA ALA A 34 8.91 -16.22 5.54
C ALA A 34 7.75 -16.48 6.51
N ALA A 35 8.08 -16.64 7.79
CA ALA A 35 7.05 -16.75 8.82
C ALA A 35 6.34 -15.40 8.99
N ALA A 36 5.04 -15.41 9.28
CA ALA A 36 4.24 -14.18 9.40
C ALA A 36 4.80 -13.22 10.46
N GLU A 37 5.42 -13.73 11.52
CA GLU A 37 6.08 -12.94 12.55
C GLU A 37 7.27 -12.12 12.01
N GLN A 38 7.91 -12.57 10.92
CA GLN A 38 9.04 -11.87 10.29
C GLN A 38 8.56 -10.76 9.34
N VAL A 39 7.32 -10.85 8.87
CA VAL A 39 6.72 -9.96 7.86
C VAL A 39 5.63 -9.05 8.46
N HIS A 40 5.54 -8.99 9.79
CA HIS A 40 4.51 -8.22 10.50
C HIS A 40 4.51 -6.72 10.14
N ASP A 41 5.65 -6.18 9.72
CA ASP A 41 5.77 -4.81 9.24
C ASP A 41 6.05 -4.78 7.73
N ILE A 42 5.00 -4.52 6.95
CA ILE A 42 5.06 -4.40 5.48
C ILE A 42 5.80 -3.15 5.00
N ARG A 43 6.14 -2.23 5.92
CA ARG A 43 6.91 -1.01 5.61
C ARG A 43 8.41 -1.30 5.51
N VAL A 44 8.85 -2.43 6.07
CA VAL A 44 10.24 -2.88 5.95
C VAL A 44 10.50 -3.29 4.50
N PRO A 45 11.54 -2.73 3.84
CA PRO A 45 11.92 -3.11 2.48
C PRO A 45 12.02 -4.62 2.27
N GLY A 46 11.38 -5.12 1.22
CA GLY A 46 11.35 -6.55 0.89
C GLY A 46 10.36 -7.40 1.68
N ASN A 47 9.63 -6.86 2.66
CA ASN A 47 8.52 -7.58 3.28
C ASN A 47 7.29 -7.56 2.39
N VAL A 48 6.69 -8.73 2.16
CA VAL A 48 5.50 -8.91 1.33
C VAL A 48 4.53 -9.85 2.02
N ALA A 49 3.30 -9.40 2.23
CA ALA A 49 2.20 -10.29 2.60
C ALA A 49 1.16 -10.33 1.48
N ILE A 50 0.58 -11.49 1.23
CA ILE A 50 -0.45 -11.67 0.21
C ILE A 50 -1.66 -12.35 0.82
N GLU A 51 -2.85 -11.85 0.50
CA GLU A 51 -4.10 -12.57 0.71
C GLU A 51 -5.01 -12.47 -0.50
N SER A 52 -6.00 -13.36 -0.56
CA SER A 52 -7.10 -13.28 -1.50
C SER A 52 -8.43 -13.23 -0.76
N ARG A 53 -9.28 -12.26 -1.10
CA ARG A 53 -10.56 -12.03 -0.45
C ARG A 53 -11.56 -11.44 -1.44
N ASN A 54 -12.79 -11.93 -1.44
CA ASN A 54 -13.86 -11.49 -2.34
C ASN A 54 -13.48 -11.47 -3.84
N GLY A 55 -12.69 -12.46 -4.27
CA GLY A 55 -12.18 -12.55 -5.64
C GLY A 55 -11.13 -11.49 -6.01
N ALA A 56 -10.65 -10.70 -5.06
CA ALA A 56 -9.52 -9.79 -5.21
C ALA A 56 -8.26 -10.36 -4.55
N THR A 57 -7.11 -10.00 -5.08
CA THR A 57 -5.80 -10.28 -4.51
C THR A 57 -5.21 -8.99 -3.95
N PHE A 58 -4.70 -9.06 -2.73
CA PHE A 58 -4.05 -7.96 -2.03
C PHE A 58 -2.59 -8.32 -1.83
N ILE A 59 -1.69 -7.47 -2.31
CA ILE A 59 -0.24 -7.59 -2.08
C ILE A 59 0.17 -6.42 -1.21
N TYR A 60 0.50 -6.70 0.04
CA TYR A 60 0.95 -5.70 1.00
C TYR A 60 2.46 -5.56 0.93
N ASN A 61 2.88 -4.37 0.52
CA ASN A 61 4.28 -3.99 0.41
C ASN A 61 4.38 -2.46 0.40
N GLY A 62 5.02 -1.90 1.42
CA GLY A 62 5.17 -0.45 1.57
C GLY A 62 6.03 0.18 0.49
N GLU A 63 6.99 -0.55 -0.10
CA GLU A 63 7.86 -0.01 -1.15
C GLU A 63 7.10 0.28 -2.45
N ILE A 64 6.17 -0.59 -2.86
CA ILE A 64 5.34 -0.34 -4.04
C ILE A 64 4.46 0.88 -3.81
N ALA A 65 3.78 0.95 -2.68
CA ALA A 65 2.94 2.09 -2.34
C ALA A 65 3.75 3.39 -2.25
N ALA A 66 4.96 3.34 -1.68
CA ALA A 66 5.89 4.47 -1.61
C ALA A 66 6.23 5.04 -3.00
N LYS A 67 6.65 4.16 -3.93
CA LYS A 67 7.00 4.57 -5.29
C LYS A 67 5.85 5.24 -6.04
N ILE A 68 4.63 4.73 -5.87
CA ILE A 68 3.49 5.21 -6.66
C ILE A 68 2.83 6.42 -6.01
N LEU A 69 2.57 6.38 -4.69
CA LEU A 69 1.82 7.44 -4.01
C LEU A 69 2.70 8.62 -3.58
N PHE A 70 3.94 8.34 -3.13
CA PHE A 70 4.82 9.37 -2.58
C PHE A 70 5.81 9.87 -3.62
N GLU A 71 6.44 8.97 -4.37
CA GLU A 71 7.38 9.34 -5.45
C GLU A 71 6.68 9.62 -6.79
N ARG A 72 5.35 9.41 -6.87
CA ARG A 72 4.52 9.66 -8.06
C ARG A 72 5.00 8.96 -9.33
N ARG A 73 5.55 7.76 -9.18
CA ARG A 73 5.93 6.92 -10.32
C ARG A 73 4.73 6.16 -10.85
N SER A 74 4.73 5.92 -12.16
CA SER A 74 3.79 4.97 -12.76
C SER A 74 4.09 3.54 -12.31
N LEU A 75 3.05 2.71 -12.25
CA LEU A 75 3.24 1.27 -12.10
C LEU A 75 4.04 0.74 -13.29
N GLU A 76 5.10 -0.01 -13.02
CA GLU A 76 5.94 -0.54 -14.08
C GLU A 76 5.13 -1.51 -14.98
N PRO A 77 5.20 -1.38 -16.32
CA PRO A 77 4.44 -2.24 -17.23
C PRO A 77 4.69 -3.74 -17.02
N ALA A 78 5.92 -4.11 -16.66
CA ALA A 78 6.28 -5.50 -16.36
C ALA A 78 5.56 -6.02 -15.10
N VAL A 79 5.38 -5.17 -14.08
CA VAL A 79 4.60 -5.52 -12.89
C VAL A 79 3.13 -5.65 -13.26
N PHE A 80 2.56 -4.67 -13.97
CA PHE A 80 1.16 -4.73 -14.41
C PHE A 80 0.85 -5.98 -15.25
N ALA A 81 1.74 -6.34 -16.18
CA ALA A 81 1.64 -7.57 -16.96
C ALA A 81 1.74 -8.83 -16.08
N ALA A 82 2.62 -8.83 -15.08
CA ALA A 82 2.73 -9.95 -14.13
C ALA A 82 1.46 -10.12 -13.27
N LEU A 83 0.73 -9.04 -12.97
CA LEU A 83 -0.58 -9.11 -12.31
C LEU A 83 -1.67 -9.74 -13.22
N GLY A 84 -1.34 -10.12 -14.46
CA GLY A 84 -2.28 -10.62 -15.45
C GLY A 84 -2.98 -9.51 -16.23
N ALA A 85 -2.40 -8.30 -16.25
CA ALA A 85 -3.00 -7.10 -16.86
C ALA A 85 -4.47 -6.92 -16.46
N PRO A 86 -4.76 -6.78 -15.15
CA PRO A 86 -6.13 -6.60 -14.67
C PRO A 86 -6.70 -5.27 -15.18
N GLU A 87 -8.01 -5.21 -15.40
CA GLU A 87 -8.69 -3.96 -15.80
C GLU A 87 -8.46 -2.84 -14.79
N LEU A 88 -8.34 -3.20 -13.50
CA LEU A 88 -8.22 -2.28 -12.39
C LEU A 88 -7.16 -2.75 -11.38
N VAL A 89 -6.28 -1.85 -10.99
CA VAL A 89 -5.40 -1.96 -9.81
C VAL A 89 -5.63 -0.74 -8.92
N VAL A 90 -5.76 -0.96 -7.61
CA VAL A 90 -5.73 0.12 -6.63
C VAL A 90 -4.46 -0.02 -5.80
N VAL A 91 -3.61 1.00 -5.82
CA VAL A 91 -2.49 1.12 -4.91
C VAL A 91 -2.94 1.94 -3.71
N PHE A 92 -2.58 1.56 -2.50
CA PHE A 92 -3.10 2.20 -1.29
C PHE A 92 -2.06 2.30 -0.18
N CYS A 93 -2.27 3.26 0.72
CA CYS A 93 -1.66 3.27 2.04
C CYS A 93 -2.65 3.74 3.11
N HIS A 94 -2.64 3.06 4.24
CA HIS A 94 -3.39 3.37 5.45
C HIS A 94 -2.40 3.36 6.63
N TYR A 95 -1.74 4.49 6.87
CA TYR A 95 -0.74 4.67 7.92
C TYR A 95 -1.31 5.55 9.03
N ASP A 96 -2.15 4.94 9.87
CA ASP A 96 -2.92 5.61 10.91
C ASP A 96 -2.04 6.39 11.89
N SER A 97 -0.97 5.77 12.40
CA SER A 97 -0.03 6.42 13.33
C SER A 97 0.70 7.63 12.73
N GLY A 98 0.82 7.69 11.41
CA GLY A 98 1.45 8.80 10.69
C GLY A 98 0.47 9.85 10.18
N GLY A 99 -0.84 9.59 10.30
CA GLY A 99 -1.88 10.39 9.66
C GLY A 99 -1.68 10.46 8.14
N SER A 100 -1.19 9.38 7.52
CA SER A 100 -0.94 9.34 6.07
C SER A 100 -1.84 8.31 5.41
N PHE A 101 -2.68 8.77 4.48
CA PHE A 101 -3.67 7.96 3.80
C PHE A 101 -3.65 8.27 2.32
N GLY A 102 -3.90 7.27 1.48
CA GLY A 102 -3.98 7.54 0.06
C GLY A 102 -4.30 6.33 -0.80
N TYR A 103 -4.68 6.63 -2.02
CA TYR A 103 -4.94 5.66 -3.08
C TYR A 103 -4.54 6.20 -4.44
N ALA A 104 -4.23 5.28 -5.35
CA ALA A 104 -4.16 5.50 -6.78
C ALA A 104 -4.95 4.41 -7.49
N ILE A 105 -5.87 4.82 -8.36
CA ILE A 105 -6.66 3.94 -9.21
C ILE A 105 -5.98 3.90 -10.58
N ILE A 106 -5.60 2.71 -10.98
CA ILE A 106 -4.91 2.42 -12.23
C ILE A 106 -5.85 1.59 -13.09
N LYS A 107 -6.18 2.09 -14.28
CA LYS A 107 -6.98 1.39 -15.28
C LYS A 107 -6.14 1.12 -16.51
N ASP A 108 -6.12 -0.13 -16.97
CA ASP A 108 -5.32 -0.56 -18.13
C ASP A 108 -3.84 -0.12 -18.05
N GLY A 109 -3.27 -0.15 -16.84
CA GLY A 109 -1.88 0.25 -16.56
C GLY A 109 -1.64 1.76 -16.43
N ILE A 110 -2.67 2.59 -16.53
CA ILE A 110 -2.58 4.06 -16.44
C ILE A 110 -3.27 4.56 -15.16
N THR A 111 -2.58 5.37 -14.36
CA THR A 111 -3.19 6.06 -13.21
C THR A 111 -4.22 7.07 -13.69
N VAL A 112 -5.50 6.84 -13.37
CA VAL A 112 -6.61 7.72 -13.78
C VAL A 112 -7.09 8.64 -12.65
N ARG A 113 -6.79 8.27 -11.40
CA ARG A 113 -7.20 9.00 -10.21
C ARG A 113 -6.21 8.69 -9.09
N SER A 114 -5.70 9.71 -8.41
CA SER A 114 -4.91 9.51 -7.19
C SER A 114 -5.24 10.59 -6.16
N ARG A 115 -5.19 10.22 -4.89
CA ARG A 115 -5.26 11.14 -3.77
C ARG A 115 -4.34 10.64 -2.67
N MET A 116 -3.51 11.53 -2.15
CA MET A 116 -2.55 11.23 -1.09
C MET A 116 -2.53 12.36 -0.07
N HIS A 117 -2.80 12.04 1.18
CA HIS A 117 -2.68 12.95 2.30
C HIS A 117 -1.47 12.59 3.15
N THR A 118 -0.62 13.57 3.42
CA THR A 118 0.45 13.52 4.41
C THR A 118 0.29 14.67 5.40
N GLN A 119 1.08 14.67 6.48
CA GLN A 119 1.10 15.75 7.47
C GLN A 119 1.35 17.14 6.87
N GLU A 120 2.01 17.22 5.72
CA GLU A 120 2.36 18.48 5.07
C GLU A 120 1.25 18.98 4.14
N LYS A 121 0.56 18.06 3.43
CA LYS A 121 -0.38 18.41 2.37
C LYS A 121 -1.23 17.23 1.90
N THR A 122 -2.33 17.58 1.25
CA THR A 122 -3.08 16.69 0.38
C THR A 122 -2.72 16.96 -1.09
N VAL A 123 -2.46 15.90 -1.85
CA VAL A 123 -2.23 15.91 -3.30
C VAL A 123 -3.36 15.13 -3.95
N ASP A 124 -3.89 15.68 -5.04
CA ASP A 124 -5.08 15.16 -5.70
C ASP A 124 -4.89 15.30 -7.22
N GLU A 125 -5.00 14.19 -7.96
CA GLU A 125 -4.79 14.14 -9.42
C GLU A 125 -5.88 13.29 -10.10
N GLY A 126 -6.24 13.66 -11.33
CA GLY A 126 -7.30 12.98 -12.09
C GLY A 126 -8.72 13.43 -11.71
N THR A 127 -9.72 12.79 -12.30
CA THR A 127 -11.14 13.15 -12.08
C THR A 127 -11.71 12.33 -10.91
N PRO A 128 -12.27 12.95 -9.86
CA PRO A 128 -12.91 12.22 -8.78
C PRO A 128 -14.08 11.36 -9.24
N ASN A 129 -14.26 10.20 -8.60
CA ASN A 129 -15.44 9.38 -8.73
C ASN A 129 -16.62 10.01 -7.99
N ALA A 130 -17.85 9.66 -8.38
CA ALA A 130 -19.06 10.23 -7.79
C ALA A 130 -19.15 10.02 -6.26
N PHE A 131 -18.72 8.85 -5.75
CA PHE A 131 -18.72 8.55 -4.32
C PHE A 131 -17.72 9.39 -3.52
N GLU A 132 -16.72 10.01 -4.17
CA GLU A 132 -15.76 10.89 -3.49
C GLU A 132 -16.37 12.28 -3.23
N MET A 133 -17.33 12.69 -4.05
CA MET A 133 -17.85 14.06 -4.07
C MET A 133 -18.43 14.53 -2.73
N PRO A 134 -19.21 13.74 -1.98
CA PRO A 134 -19.76 14.16 -0.69
C PRO A 134 -18.70 14.59 0.33
N TRP A 135 -17.49 14.03 0.23
CA TRP A 135 -16.34 14.44 1.02
C TRP A 135 -15.57 15.60 0.39
N LEU A 136 -15.28 15.51 -0.92
CA LEU A 136 -14.41 16.47 -1.60
C LEU A 136 -15.02 17.87 -1.77
N THR A 137 -16.34 17.99 -1.73
CA THR A 137 -17.04 19.27 -1.78
C THR A 137 -17.54 19.74 -0.41
N ALA A 138 -17.20 19.02 0.67
CA ALA A 138 -17.54 19.45 2.02
C ALA A 138 -16.76 20.71 2.38
N GLU A 139 -17.45 21.74 2.87
CA GLU A 139 -16.79 22.94 3.37
C GLU A 139 -16.19 22.68 4.76
N PRO A 140 -14.97 23.19 5.03
CA PRO A 140 -14.37 23.07 6.35
C PRO A 140 -15.11 23.93 7.36
N PHE A 141 -15.27 23.42 8.58
CA PHE A 141 -15.81 24.17 9.71
C PHE A 141 -15.03 23.87 10.99
N ILE A 142 -15.17 24.73 12.00
CA ILE A 142 -14.51 24.56 13.30
C ILE A 142 -15.57 24.06 14.29
N GLU A 143 -15.35 22.89 14.89
CA GLU A 143 -16.24 22.34 15.91
C GLU A 143 -16.09 23.09 17.22
N GLU A 144 -14.85 23.19 17.73
CA GLU A 144 -14.51 23.92 18.95
C GLU A 144 -13.38 24.92 18.71
N GLU A 145 -13.43 26.05 19.43
CA GLU A 145 -12.42 27.10 19.32
C GLU A 145 -11.03 26.57 19.70
N GLY A 146 -10.10 26.61 18.74
CA GLY A 146 -8.73 26.10 18.92
C GLY A 146 -8.46 24.74 18.27
N GLU A 147 -9.48 24.08 17.72
CA GLU A 147 -9.33 22.82 16.99
C GLU A 147 -9.01 23.02 15.50
N PRO A 148 -8.37 22.03 14.84
CA PRO A 148 -8.22 22.04 13.39
C PRO A 148 -9.59 21.95 12.69
N PRO A 149 -9.69 22.38 11.42
CA PRO A 149 -10.92 22.24 10.65
C PRO A 149 -11.40 20.79 10.54
N ALA A 150 -12.70 20.62 10.72
CA ALA A 150 -13.45 19.41 10.47
C ALA A 150 -14.26 19.52 9.17
N TYR A 151 -14.66 18.37 8.65
CA TYR A 151 -15.36 18.20 7.39
C TYR A 151 -16.56 17.30 7.65
N ARG A 152 -17.72 17.67 7.11
CA ARG A 152 -18.94 16.87 7.22
C ARG A 152 -19.28 16.28 5.85
N ASN A 153 -19.36 14.96 5.76
CA ASN A 153 -19.84 14.29 4.56
C ASN A 153 -21.26 14.77 4.23
N LEU A 154 -21.47 15.26 3.00
CA LEU A 154 -22.74 15.84 2.59
C LEU A 154 -23.88 14.83 2.39
N GLU A 155 -23.57 13.54 2.32
CA GLU A 155 -24.53 12.45 2.14
C GLU A 155 -24.83 11.73 3.46
N THR A 156 -23.80 11.33 4.21
CA THR A 156 -23.97 10.54 5.45
C THR A 156 -24.09 11.41 6.70
N GLY A 157 -23.57 12.64 6.66
CA GLY A 157 -23.47 13.53 7.82
C GLY A 157 -22.31 13.21 8.76
N ASP A 158 -21.46 12.22 8.43
CA ASP A 158 -20.28 11.87 9.22
C ASP A 158 -19.29 13.04 9.27
N VAL A 159 -18.66 13.23 10.43
CA VAL A 159 -17.72 14.33 10.65
C VAL A 159 -16.32 13.79 10.93
N THR A 160 -15.31 14.39 10.31
CA THR A 160 -13.94 13.95 10.43
C THR A 160 -12.94 15.07 10.18
N SER A 161 -11.67 14.86 10.51
CA SER A 161 -10.59 15.81 10.20
C SER A 161 -9.96 15.54 8.83
N GLU A 162 -9.27 16.53 8.26
CA GLU A 162 -8.66 16.47 6.92
C GLU A 162 -7.89 15.15 6.62
N PRO A 163 -7.04 14.60 7.52
CA PRO A 163 -6.35 13.33 7.23
C PRO A 163 -7.33 12.18 7.01
N TYR A 164 -8.36 12.13 7.84
CA TYR A 164 -9.33 11.04 7.85
C TYR A 164 -10.38 11.19 6.76
N VAL A 165 -10.55 12.37 6.15
CA VAL A 165 -11.30 12.49 4.88
C VAL A 165 -10.70 11.53 3.85
N THR A 166 -9.36 11.50 3.72
CA THR A 166 -8.69 10.60 2.77
C THR A 166 -8.76 9.13 3.24
N ALA A 167 -8.79 8.87 4.54
CA ALA A 167 -9.02 7.52 5.07
C ALA A 167 -10.42 7.00 4.72
N HIS A 168 -11.47 7.82 4.88
CA HIS A 168 -12.84 7.48 4.50
C HIS A 168 -12.96 7.25 2.99
N LEU A 169 -12.35 8.12 2.17
CA LEU A 169 -12.32 7.93 0.72
C LEU A 169 -11.63 6.62 0.34
N LEU A 170 -10.52 6.28 0.99
CA LEU A 170 -9.82 5.02 0.77
C LEU A 170 -10.71 3.80 1.08
N VAL A 171 -11.49 3.86 2.17
CA VAL A 171 -12.50 2.83 2.51
C VAL A 171 -13.54 2.72 1.40
N GLN A 172 -14.08 3.85 0.93
CA GLN A 172 -15.07 3.86 -0.16
C GLN A 172 -14.50 3.32 -1.48
N VAL A 173 -13.24 3.62 -1.80
CA VAL A 173 -12.53 3.06 -2.97
C VAL A 173 -12.44 1.53 -2.85
N MET A 174 -12.02 1.03 -1.69
CA MET A 174 -11.89 -0.41 -1.48
C MET A 174 -13.24 -1.13 -1.54
N ASP A 175 -14.28 -0.57 -0.93
CA ASP A 175 -15.63 -1.15 -0.97
C ASP A 175 -16.23 -1.07 -2.37
N ALA A 176 -16.17 0.10 -3.04
CA ALA A 176 -16.74 0.28 -4.37
C ALA A 176 -16.09 -0.65 -5.41
N PHE A 177 -14.76 -0.83 -5.35
CA PHE A 177 -14.07 -1.66 -6.33
C PHE A 177 -13.96 -3.12 -5.91
N PHE A 178 -13.75 -3.45 -4.64
CA PHE A 178 -13.48 -4.83 -4.20
C PHE A 178 -14.55 -5.42 -3.27
N GLY A 179 -15.51 -4.61 -2.80
CA GLY A 179 -16.55 -5.03 -1.86
C GLY A 179 -15.99 -5.47 -0.50
N VAL A 180 -14.77 -5.04 -0.18
CA VAL A 180 -14.10 -5.39 1.07
C VAL A 180 -13.01 -4.39 1.40
N VAL A 181 -12.90 -4.07 2.70
CA VAL A 181 -11.80 -3.28 3.26
C VAL A 181 -10.81 -4.25 3.91
N PRO A 182 -9.59 -4.40 3.36
CA PRO A 182 -8.69 -5.47 3.79
C PRO A 182 -8.24 -5.34 5.26
N TRP A 183 -8.23 -4.12 5.79
CA TRP A 183 -7.78 -3.86 7.16
C TRP A 183 -8.81 -4.01 8.27
N ASP A 184 -10.11 -4.09 7.96
CA ASP A 184 -11.14 -4.21 9.00
C ASP A 184 -11.07 -5.54 9.76
N GLU A 185 -10.62 -6.60 9.08
CA GLU A 185 -10.38 -7.92 9.66
C GLU A 185 -8.90 -8.32 9.57
N TRP A 186 -7.99 -7.39 9.84
CA TRP A 186 -6.55 -7.67 9.74
C TRP A 186 -6.09 -8.65 10.84
N ASP A 187 -5.84 -9.91 10.46
CA ASP A 187 -5.20 -10.91 11.32
C ASP A 187 -3.93 -11.46 10.67
N TYR A 188 -2.77 -10.90 11.06
CA TYR A 188 -1.47 -11.33 10.57
C TYR A 188 -1.13 -12.79 10.91
N ARG A 189 -1.87 -13.44 11.83
CA ARG A 189 -1.53 -14.77 12.33
C ARG A 189 -2.12 -15.92 11.52
N THR A 190 -3.08 -15.69 10.62
CA THR A 190 -3.87 -16.81 10.09
C THR A 190 -4.20 -16.80 8.59
N ARG A 191 -3.97 -15.72 7.83
CA ARG A 191 -4.50 -15.63 6.45
C ARG A 191 -3.55 -15.16 5.35
N PHE A 192 -2.27 -14.93 5.65
CA PHE A 192 -1.33 -14.38 4.68
C PHE A 192 -0.28 -15.40 4.22
N ASN A 193 0.01 -15.38 2.92
CA ASN A 193 1.26 -15.89 2.39
C ASN A 193 2.33 -14.80 2.53
N CYS A 194 3.39 -15.10 3.27
CA CYS A 194 4.41 -14.12 3.65
C CYS A 194 5.74 -14.41 2.98
N TYR A 195 6.39 -13.36 2.50
CA TYR A 195 7.70 -13.40 1.88
C TYR A 195 8.57 -12.27 2.44
N SER A 196 9.87 -12.53 2.56
CA SER A 196 10.86 -11.53 2.97
C SER A 196 12.08 -11.64 2.10
N ARG A 197 12.78 -10.52 1.89
CA ARG A 197 14.13 -10.55 1.35
C ARG A 197 15.03 -11.13 2.42
N GLN A 198 15.71 -12.25 2.14
CA GLN A 198 16.74 -12.71 3.08
C GLN A 198 17.85 -11.65 3.18
N PRO A 199 18.41 -11.39 4.37
CA PRO A 199 19.64 -10.63 4.46
C PRO A 199 20.66 -11.35 3.57
N ALA A 200 21.32 -10.62 2.67
CA ALA A 200 22.40 -11.17 1.85
C ALA A 200 23.31 -11.98 2.79
N ALA A 201 23.48 -13.28 2.52
CA ALA A 201 24.36 -14.12 3.31
C ALA A 201 25.67 -13.34 3.44
N LYS A 202 26.07 -13.00 4.68
CA LYS A 202 27.34 -12.32 4.91
C LYS A 202 28.38 -13.18 4.19
N MET A 203 28.98 -12.67 3.12
CA MET A 203 30.14 -13.32 2.54
C MET A 203 31.08 -13.59 3.72
N PRO A 204 31.55 -14.83 3.92
CA PRO A 204 32.51 -15.09 4.98
C PRO A 204 33.65 -14.10 4.76
N ALA A 205 33.94 -13.31 5.80
CA ALA A 205 35.03 -12.35 5.74
C ALA A 205 36.26 -13.08 5.22
N PRO A 206 36.97 -12.54 4.20
CA PRO A 206 38.18 -13.19 3.72
C PRO A 206 39.09 -13.44 4.94
N PRO A 207 39.71 -14.63 5.04
CA PRO A 207 40.56 -14.95 6.17
C PRO A 207 41.59 -13.82 6.31
N VAL A 208 41.65 -13.23 7.50
CA VAL A 208 42.58 -12.14 7.81
C VAL A 208 43.98 -12.62 7.47
N ALA A 209 44.52 -12.15 6.35
CA ALA A 209 45.91 -12.39 6.02
C ALA A 209 46.74 -11.74 7.12
N LYS A 210 47.44 -12.56 7.92
CA LYS A 210 48.37 -12.05 8.93
C LYS A 210 49.37 -11.15 8.21
N ALA A 211 49.34 -9.85 8.52
CA ALA A 211 50.30 -8.89 8.00
C ALA A 211 51.70 -9.30 8.47
N TRP A 212 52.52 -9.69 7.51
CA TRP A 212 53.87 -10.24 7.65
C TRP A 212 54.95 -9.19 8.00
N TRP A 213 54.54 -8.00 8.45
CA TRP A 213 55.43 -6.86 8.71
C TRP A 213 55.43 -6.38 10.17
N LYS A 214 54.87 -7.15 11.11
CA LYS A 214 55.07 -6.89 12.55
C LYS A 214 56.14 -7.81 13.13
N PHE A 215 57.36 -7.65 12.64
CA PHE A 215 58.58 -8.03 13.35
C PHE A 215 59.64 -7.00 12.97
N TRP A 216 59.79 -5.96 13.79
CA TRP A 216 61.05 -5.27 14.14
C TRP A 216 60.75 -4.41 15.37
#